data_AF-A0A1Q9EWR7-F1
#
_entry.id   AF-A0A1Q9EWR7-F1
#
_cell.length_a   1.000
_cell.length_b   1.000
_cell.length_c   1.000
_cell.angle_alpha   90.00
_cell.angle_beta   90.00
_cell.angle_gamma   90.00
#
_symmetry.space_group_name_H-M   'P 1'
#
loop_
_entity.id
_entity.type
_entity.pdbx_description
1 polymer ?
#
loop_
_entity_poly.entity_id
_entity_poly.type
_entity_poly.pdbx_seq_one_letter_code
_entity_poly.pdbx_strand_id
1 'polypeptide(L)'
;MPGTRAKSLEHAKKRGATIYAEYLGGAYTTDAYDMTAPHPKGDGVSRCIKLAMKNSGVSPEEVGYLNCHGTSTPAGDMAEVRAIQRAFDGKTDGLVVNSSKSMIGHCLGAAAGVEAVVTVQALRHQKVHPTINLEDKEEGFDLVTPSEVIARMPRCRVYSGPLGNPFAMPELAALPAPWSFALSLAVPAVMLAGLVVFDIVHVPSPLHPVPPREQRLESQENVRGKHMDFLEMLCWILFGVVFYVKVVREYPMLLRHNAASTQIMSMHPVAIATGRARWKPNFWLSCCCFPSRQALNFHAAGIAHYWLAFVGSLMCPCCLTWYSLTQRSSSPSLQRKLGGRDYDCWKGAICACFCSCCIVTWHAEALDAATGVRTGCCGAALAREGNGHEPLLAAAMDLPDLTVAASNSFGFGGHNSCLLFRRWED
;
A
#
# COMPACT_ATOMS: atom_id res chain seq x y z
N MET A 1 2.53 -14.83 -29.09
CA MET A 1 1.62 -14.67 -27.93
C MET A 1 0.99 -13.28 -27.98
N PRO A 2 -0.35 -13.15 -27.94
CA PRO A 2 -1.03 -11.86 -27.80
C PRO A 2 -1.25 -11.58 -26.30
N GLY A 3 -0.57 -10.59 -25.70
CA GLY A 3 -0.62 -10.54 -24.23
C GLY A 3 0.04 -9.42 -23.45
N THR A 4 0.35 -8.27 -24.03
CA THR A 4 0.59 -7.03 -23.28
C THR A 4 -0.11 -5.90 -24.02
N ARG A 5 -1.02 -5.17 -23.36
CA ARG A 5 -1.83 -4.10 -23.99
C ARG A 5 -1.01 -2.82 -24.24
N ALA A 6 0.18 -2.94 -24.84
CA ALA A 6 0.71 -1.89 -25.70
C ALA A 6 0.01 -2.06 -27.05
N LYS A 7 -1.16 -1.43 -27.20
CA LYS A 7 -1.94 -1.50 -28.44
C LYS A 7 -1.29 -0.56 -29.46
N SER A 8 -1.29 -0.92 -30.74
CA SER A 8 -0.91 0.05 -31.77
C SER A 8 -1.79 1.29 -31.66
N LEU A 9 -1.20 2.46 -31.88
CA LEU A 9 -1.88 3.75 -31.77
C LEU A 9 -3.18 3.78 -32.59
N GLU A 10 -3.12 3.24 -33.81
CA GLU A 10 -4.25 2.99 -34.72
C GLU A 10 -5.43 2.30 -34.03
N HIS A 11 -5.18 1.20 -33.33
CA HIS A 11 -6.21 0.43 -32.64
C HIS A 11 -6.76 1.20 -31.42
N ALA A 12 -5.91 1.97 -30.72
CA ALA A 12 -6.35 2.79 -29.60
C ALA A 12 -7.25 3.96 -30.06
N LYS A 13 -6.92 4.61 -31.17
CA LYS A 13 -7.73 5.65 -31.80
C LYS A 13 -9.06 5.11 -32.31
N LYS A 14 -9.05 3.98 -33.03
CA LYS A 14 -10.27 3.36 -33.60
C LYS A 14 -11.34 3.02 -32.56
N ARG A 15 -10.94 2.72 -31.32
CA ARG A 15 -11.86 2.41 -30.22
C ARG A 15 -12.22 3.60 -29.33
N GLY A 16 -11.77 4.82 -29.66
CA GLY A 16 -12.01 6.03 -28.87
C GLY A 16 -11.43 5.96 -27.46
N ALA A 17 -10.29 5.28 -27.25
CA ALA A 17 -9.69 5.18 -25.92
C ALA A 17 -8.87 6.42 -25.58
N THR A 18 -8.96 6.87 -24.32
CA THR A 18 -8.05 7.88 -23.77
C THR A 18 -6.62 7.36 -23.76
N ILE A 19 -5.73 8.08 -24.41
CA ILE A 19 -4.28 7.80 -24.44
C ILE A 19 -3.64 8.61 -23.31
N TYR A 20 -2.81 7.96 -22.49
CA TYR A 20 -2.18 8.59 -21.33
C TYR A 20 -0.72 8.97 -21.58
N ALA A 21 0.01 8.14 -22.33
CA ALA A 21 1.40 8.31 -22.69
C ALA A 21 1.75 7.34 -23.83
N GLU A 22 2.84 7.60 -24.54
CA GLU A 22 3.45 6.64 -25.46
C GLU A 22 4.45 5.77 -24.69
N TYR A 23 4.43 4.46 -24.94
CA TYR A 23 5.49 3.56 -24.48
C TYR A 23 6.57 3.51 -25.55
N LEU A 24 7.77 4.00 -25.24
CA LEU A 24 8.87 4.08 -26.20
C LEU A 24 9.68 2.79 -26.25
N GLY A 25 9.83 2.13 -25.10
CA GLY A 25 10.64 0.94 -24.97
C GLY A 25 11.06 0.67 -23.53
N GLY A 26 11.79 -0.41 -23.35
CA GLY A 26 12.23 -0.84 -22.04
C GLY A 26 13.25 -1.97 -22.12
N ALA A 27 13.81 -2.32 -20.98
CA ALA A 27 14.78 -3.39 -20.86
C ALA A 27 14.62 -4.13 -19.55
N TYR A 28 15.17 -5.34 -19.52
CA TYR A 28 15.31 -6.18 -18.35
C TYR A 28 16.70 -6.79 -18.32
N THR A 29 17.34 -6.82 -17.16
CA THR A 29 18.64 -7.46 -16.95
C THR A 29 18.65 -8.25 -15.64
N THR A 30 19.62 -9.15 -15.49
CA THR A 30 19.97 -9.76 -14.22
C THR A 30 21.45 -9.55 -13.94
N ASP A 31 21.79 -9.26 -12.69
CA ASP A 31 23.17 -9.07 -12.26
C ASP A 31 23.93 -10.40 -12.18
N ALA A 32 23.21 -11.50 -11.88
CA ALA A 32 23.77 -12.83 -11.58
C ALA A 32 24.96 -12.80 -10.58
N TYR A 33 24.94 -11.83 -9.66
CA TYR A 33 26.03 -11.57 -8.71
C TYR A 33 25.79 -12.24 -7.35
N ASP A 34 24.61 -12.02 -6.77
CA ASP A 34 24.20 -12.58 -5.48
C ASP A 34 22.70 -12.90 -5.53
N MET A 35 22.23 -13.82 -4.66
CA MET A 35 20.82 -14.19 -4.58
C MET A 35 19.92 -13.05 -4.11
N THR A 36 20.44 -12.09 -3.35
CA THR A 36 19.67 -11.05 -2.68
C THR A 36 20.23 -9.64 -2.88
N ALA A 37 21.55 -9.50 -2.98
CA ALA A 37 22.21 -8.21 -3.12
C ALA A 37 22.40 -7.80 -4.59
N PRO A 38 22.19 -6.52 -4.94
CA PRO A 38 22.60 -6.01 -6.25
C PRO A 38 24.14 -5.97 -6.33
N HIS A 39 24.66 -5.94 -7.55
CA HIS A 39 26.10 -5.74 -7.74
C HIS A 39 26.53 -4.39 -7.12
N PRO A 40 27.57 -4.31 -6.27
CA PRO A 40 27.93 -3.09 -5.53
C PRO A 40 28.19 -1.84 -6.40
N LYS A 41 28.69 -2.07 -7.62
CA LYS A 41 28.92 -1.03 -8.63
C LYS A 41 27.67 -0.63 -9.44
N GLY A 42 26.52 -1.25 -9.21
CA GLY A 42 25.28 -0.99 -9.95
C GLY A 42 25.35 -1.33 -11.44
N ASP A 43 26.20 -2.28 -11.85
CA ASP A 43 26.51 -2.51 -13.26
C ASP A 43 25.29 -3.00 -14.05
N GLY A 44 24.52 -3.96 -13.52
CA GLY A 44 23.34 -4.45 -14.24
C GLY A 44 22.18 -3.48 -14.26
N VAL A 45 22.04 -2.62 -13.23
CA VAL A 45 21.14 -1.46 -13.24
C VAL A 45 21.53 -0.50 -14.36
N SER A 46 22.80 -0.10 -14.42
CA SER A 46 23.30 0.85 -15.42
C SER A 46 23.12 0.30 -16.84
N ARG A 47 23.43 -0.99 -17.05
CA ARG A 47 23.17 -1.69 -18.32
C ARG A 47 21.67 -1.72 -18.66
N CYS A 48 20.80 -1.92 -17.68
CA CYS A 48 19.36 -1.94 -17.89
C CYS A 48 18.86 -0.58 -18.37
N ILE A 49 19.25 0.51 -17.70
CA ILE A 49 18.88 1.87 -18.08
C ILE A 49 19.42 2.21 -19.48
N LYS A 50 20.69 1.93 -19.77
CA LYS A 50 21.28 2.15 -21.11
C LYS A 50 20.57 1.34 -22.20
N LEU A 51 20.23 0.09 -21.93
CA LEU A 51 19.52 -0.77 -22.88
C LEU A 51 18.10 -0.27 -23.11
N ALA A 52 17.42 0.22 -22.07
CA ALA A 52 16.08 0.79 -22.18
C ALA A 52 16.08 2.07 -23.02
N MET A 53 17.04 2.98 -22.80
CA MET A 53 17.23 4.17 -23.64
C MET A 53 17.51 3.80 -25.09
N LYS A 54 18.44 2.84 -25.32
CA LYS A 54 18.76 2.33 -26.65
C LYS A 54 17.54 1.72 -27.37
N ASN A 55 16.77 0.88 -26.67
CA ASN A 55 15.56 0.25 -27.24
C ASN A 55 14.46 1.27 -27.55
N SER A 56 14.47 2.40 -26.86
CA SER A 56 13.48 3.47 -27.01
C SER A 56 13.90 4.53 -28.05
N GLY A 57 15.15 4.51 -28.50
CA GLY A 57 15.71 5.55 -29.37
C GLY A 57 15.82 6.93 -28.69
N VAL A 58 15.88 6.96 -27.35
CA VAL A 58 15.92 8.17 -26.53
C VAL A 58 17.35 8.42 -26.07
N SER A 59 17.83 9.65 -26.23
CA SER A 59 19.11 10.09 -25.68
C SER A 59 19.01 10.39 -24.17
N PRO A 60 20.09 10.23 -23.39
CA PRO A 60 20.09 10.52 -21.95
C PRO A 60 19.59 11.94 -21.63
N GLU A 61 19.92 12.92 -22.46
CA GLU A 61 19.56 14.32 -22.31
C GLU A 61 18.06 14.61 -22.47
N GLU A 62 17.30 13.71 -23.11
CA GLU A 62 15.85 13.84 -23.26
C GLU A 62 15.08 13.40 -22.01
N VAL A 63 15.68 12.60 -21.13
CA VAL A 63 14.98 12.05 -19.95
C VAL A 63 15.00 13.08 -18.82
N GLY A 64 13.88 13.76 -18.61
CA GLY A 64 13.76 14.80 -17.56
C GLY A 64 13.37 14.26 -16.18
N TYR A 65 12.86 13.03 -16.09
CA TYR A 65 12.40 12.45 -14.83
C TYR A 65 12.65 10.94 -14.76
N LEU A 66 13.15 10.46 -13.61
CA LEU A 66 13.33 9.04 -13.32
C LEU A 66 12.75 8.71 -11.94
N ASN A 67 11.72 7.86 -11.92
CA ASN A 67 11.20 7.25 -10.69
C ASN A 67 12.09 6.05 -10.36
N CYS A 68 12.90 6.20 -9.31
CA CYS A 68 13.86 5.20 -8.86
C CYS A 68 13.16 4.03 -8.18
N HIS A 69 13.89 2.92 -8.07
CA HIS A 69 13.49 1.82 -7.23
C HIS A 69 13.56 2.23 -5.75
N GLY A 70 14.67 2.81 -5.28
CA GLY A 70 14.82 3.42 -3.94
C GLY A 70 14.16 2.64 -2.80
N THR A 71 14.79 1.55 -2.36
CA THR A 71 14.27 0.67 -1.29
C THR A 71 14.63 1.13 0.10
N SER A 72 15.36 2.25 0.24
CA SER A 72 15.89 2.72 1.53
C SER A 72 16.90 1.73 2.11
N THR A 73 17.62 0.99 1.25
CA THR A 73 18.71 0.10 1.68
C THR A 73 20.05 0.79 1.40
N PRO A 74 20.96 0.91 2.40
CA PRO A 74 22.20 1.67 2.21
C PRO A 74 23.03 1.20 1.00
N ALA A 75 23.12 -0.11 0.80
CA ALA A 75 23.86 -0.68 -0.33
C ALA A 75 23.11 -0.51 -1.67
N GLY A 76 21.78 -0.69 -1.68
CA GLY A 76 20.98 -0.66 -2.90
C GLY A 76 20.81 0.74 -3.46
N ASP A 77 20.50 1.71 -2.60
CA ASP A 77 20.24 3.09 -3.02
C ASP A 77 21.52 3.75 -3.58
N MET A 78 22.66 3.55 -2.92
CA MET A 78 23.94 4.07 -3.43
C MET A 78 24.43 3.33 -4.68
N ALA A 79 24.10 2.04 -4.84
CA ALA A 79 24.35 1.33 -6.09
C ALA A 79 23.48 1.89 -7.23
N GLU A 80 22.23 2.25 -6.94
CA GLU A 80 21.31 2.88 -7.90
C GLU A 80 21.79 4.26 -8.33
N VAL A 81 22.20 5.12 -7.39
CA VAL A 81 22.76 6.46 -7.68
C VAL A 81 23.95 6.36 -8.63
N ARG A 82 24.92 5.51 -8.31
CA ARG A 82 26.10 5.29 -9.17
C ARG A 82 25.72 4.73 -10.54
N ALA A 83 24.72 3.84 -10.57
CA ALA A 83 24.24 3.26 -11.82
C ALA A 83 23.57 4.28 -12.73
N ILE A 84 22.78 5.21 -12.16
CA ILE A 84 22.16 6.33 -12.87
C ILE A 84 23.25 7.24 -13.40
N GLN A 85 24.18 7.72 -12.57
CA GLN A 85 25.29 8.56 -13.02
C GLN A 85 26.06 7.92 -14.18
N ARG A 86 26.34 6.61 -14.10
CA ARG A 86 27.01 5.87 -15.19
C ARG A 86 26.11 5.67 -16.42
N ALA A 87 24.81 5.48 -16.23
CA ALA A 87 23.86 5.30 -17.33
C ALA A 87 23.74 6.57 -18.19
N PHE A 88 23.81 7.72 -17.53
CA PHE A 88 23.73 9.06 -18.13
C PHE A 88 25.12 9.65 -18.44
N ASP A 89 26.19 8.85 -18.34
CA ASP A 89 27.58 9.27 -18.60
C ASP A 89 27.99 10.55 -17.83
N GLY A 90 27.48 10.69 -16.61
CA GLY A 90 27.68 11.84 -15.71
C GLY A 90 26.84 13.07 -16.05
N LYS A 91 26.11 13.08 -17.16
CA LYS A 91 25.25 14.18 -17.59
C LYS A 91 23.85 14.04 -16.97
N THR A 92 23.77 14.24 -15.67
CA THR A 92 22.49 14.22 -14.93
C THR A 92 21.91 15.62 -14.73
N ASP A 93 22.45 16.63 -15.42
CA ASP A 93 21.94 18.00 -15.40
C ASP A 93 20.50 18.03 -15.95
N GLY A 94 19.56 18.48 -15.13
CA GLY A 94 18.13 18.52 -15.48
C GLY A 94 17.37 17.21 -15.27
N LEU A 95 18.04 16.11 -14.88
CA LEU A 95 17.37 14.87 -14.50
C LEU A 95 16.84 14.97 -13.06
N VAL A 96 15.52 14.94 -12.91
CA VAL A 96 14.89 14.86 -11.60
C VAL A 96 14.66 13.39 -11.21
N VAL A 97 15.01 13.03 -9.98
CA VAL A 97 14.82 11.67 -9.44
C VAL A 97 14.00 11.67 -8.15
N ASN A 98 13.19 10.64 -7.95
CA ASN A 98 12.50 10.40 -6.68
C ASN A 98 12.26 8.90 -6.45
N SER A 99 11.63 8.52 -5.34
CA SER A 99 11.08 7.17 -5.18
C SER A 99 9.67 7.19 -4.64
N SER A 100 8.75 6.60 -5.40
CA SER A 100 7.34 6.44 -5.01
C SER A 100 7.16 5.55 -3.77
N LYS A 101 8.11 4.63 -3.50
CA LYS A 101 8.08 3.76 -2.30
C LYS A 101 8.12 4.55 -1.00
N SER A 102 8.70 5.74 -0.99
CA SER A 102 8.69 6.60 0.19
C SER A 102 7.26 6.92 0.65
N MET A 103 6.32 7.05 -0.28
CA MET A 103 4.94 7.43 -0.03
C MET A 103 3.99 6.24 0.18
N ILE A 104 4.22 5.13 -0.53
CA ILE A 104 3.27 4.00 -0.59
C ILE A 104 3.84 2.67 -0.09
N GLY A 105 5.11 2.65 0.32
CA GLY A 105 5.83 1.43 0.68
C GLY A 105 6.24 0.59 -0.53
N HIS A 106 6.89 -0.54 -0.29
CA HIS A 106 7.30 -1.45 -1.36
C HIS A 106 6.18 -2.44 -1.69
N CYS A 107 5.52 -2.25 -2.85
CA CYS A 107 4.42 -3.12 -3.31
C CYS A 107 4.88 -4.50 -3.85
N LEU A 108 6.08 -4.98 -3.48
CA LEU A 108 6.66 -6.27 -3.90
C LEU A 108 6.46 -6.54 -5.40
N GLY A 109 5.82 -7.65 -5.78
CA GLY A 109 5.58 -8.03 -7.18
C GLY A 109 4.75 -7.02 -8.00
N ALA A 110 4.05 -6.09 -7.35
CA ALA A 110 3.32 -5.02 -8.03
C ALA A 110 4.12 -3.71 -8.17
N ALA A 111 5.33 -3.62 -7.59
CA ALA A 111 6.11 -2.39 -7.54
C ALA A 111 6.34 -1.76 -8.92
N ALA A 112 6.89 -2.52 -9.87
CA ALA A 112 7.19 -2.03 -11.21
C ALA A 112 5.95 -1.48 -11.94
N GLY A 113 4.79 -2.13 -11.76
CA GLY A 113 3.54 -1.67 -12.37
C GLY A 113 3.02 -0.37 -11.77
N VAL A 114 3.09 -0.24 -10.44
CA VAL A 114 2.65 0.98 -9.74
C VAL A 114 3.60 2.14 -10.06
N GLU A 115 4.90 1.90 -10.07
CA GLU A 115 5.93 2.88 -10.43
C GLU A 115 5.73 3.41 -11.86
N ALA A 116 5.45 2.53 -12.81
CA ALA A 116 5.16 2.93 -14.19
C ALA A 116 3.91 3.82 -14.28
N VAL A 117 2.85 3.50 -13.53
CA VAL A 117 1.64 4.35 -13.46
C VAL A 117 1.97 5.71 -12.86
N VAL A 118 2.75 5.76 -11.78
CA VAL A 118 3.19 7.03 -11.17
C VAL A 118 3.99 7.87 -12.16
N THR A 119 4.90 7.26 -12.91
CA THR A 119 5.69 7.93 -13.95
C THR A 119 4.81 8.50 -15.07
N VAL A 120 3.82 7.73 -15.56
CA VAL A 120 2.86 8.21 -16.56
C VAL A 120 2.02 9.37 -16.02
N GLN A 121 1.60 9.32 -14.75
CA GLN A 121 0.86 10.42 -14.15
C GLN A 121 1.72 11.68 -13.98
N ALA A 122 3.02 11.54 -13.71
CA ALA A 122 3.94 12.68 -13.68
C ALA A 122 4.02 13.37 -15.05
N LEU A 123 4.14 12.60 -16.14
CA LEU A 123 4.10 13.13 -17.52
C LEU A 123 2.77 13.82 -17.81
N ARG A 124 1.65 13.27 -17.39
CA ARG A 124 0.32 13.85 -17.66
C ARG A 124 0.06 15.13 -16.89
N HIS A 125 0.50 15.18 -15.63
CA HIS A 125 0.21 16.28 -14.72
C HIS A 125 1.34 17.32 -14.64
N GLN A 126 2.48 17.06 -15.29
CA GLN A 126 3.67 17.92 -15.27
C GLN A 126 4.11 18.27 -13.84
N LYS A 127 3.94 17.29 -12.95
CA LYS A 127 4.18 17.39 -11.51
C LYS A 127 4.78 16.10 -11.00
N VAL A 128 5.81 16.21 -10.19
CA VAL A 128 6.48 15.07 -9.55
C VAL A 128 6.30 15.14 -8.04
N HIS A 129 5.96 14.00 -7.44
CA HIS A 129 5.77 13.91 -5.99
C HIS A 129 7.13 13.97 -5.25
N PRO A 130 7.16 14.45 -4.00
CA PRO A 130 8.37 14.45 -3.20
C PRO A 130 8.79 13.03 -2.80
N THR A 131 10.06 12.86 -2.44
CA THR A 131 10.53 11.68 -1.70
C THR A 131 10.46 12.01 -0.21
N ILE A 132 9.54 11.39 0.52
CA ILE A 132 9.41 11.66 1.96
C ILE A 132 10.45 10.90 2.78
N ASN A 133 10.75 11.40 3.98
CA ASN A 133 11.76 10.87 4.91
C ASN A 133 13.23 10.97 4.42
N LEU A 134 13.51 11.80 3.41
CA LEU A 134 14.87 12.08 2.92
C LEU A 134 15.43 13.35 3.59
N GLU A 135 15.79 13.26 4.86
CA GLU A 135 16.35 14.38 5.65
C GLU A 135 17.88 14.43 5.55
N ASP A 136 18.52 13.28 5.76
CA ASP A 136 19.98 13.12 5.74
C ASP A 136 20.33 12.25 4.52
N LYS A 137 20.83 12.87 3.46
CA LYS A 137 21.28 12.16 2.26
C LYS A 137 22.62 11.47 2.55
N GLU A 138 22.77 10.25 2.04
CA GLU A 138 24.04 9.52 2.06
C GLU A 138 25.13 10.28 1.30
N GLU A 139 26.38 10.14 1.74
CA GLU A 139 27.53 10.77 1.08
C GLU A 139 27.66 10.28 -0.37
N GLY A 140 27.75 11.20 -1.32
CA GLY A 140 27.80 10.90 -2.76
C GLY A 140 26.45 10.83 -3.46
N PHE A 141 25.33 11.13 -2.78
CA PHE A 141 24.04 11.35 -3.43
C PHE A 141 24.01 12.72 -4.13
N ASP A 142 24.38 12.75 -5.40
CA ASP A 142 24.49 13.96 -6.23
C ASP A 142 23.46 14.00 -7.37
N LEU A 143 22.19 13.72 -7.04
CA LEU A 143 21.08 13.77 -7.98
C LEU A 143 20.03 14.78 -7.51
N VAL A 144 19.42 15.48 -8.48
CA VAL A 144 18.36 16.45 -8.20
C VAL A 144 17.10 15.70 -7.76
N THR A 145 16.67 15.95 -6.53
CA THR A 145 15.41 15.40 -5.98
C THR A 145 14.41 16.53 -5.77
N PRO A 146 13.10 16.29 -5.96
CA PRO A 146 12.05 17.20 -5.51
C PRO A 146 12.11 17.35 -3.98
N SER A 147 12.91 18.29 -3.47
CA SER A 147 13.10 18.47 -2.03
C SER A 147 13.27 19.94 -1.66
N GLU A 148 12.13 20.62 -1.57
CA GLU A 148 11.81 21.68 -0.60
C GLU A 148 10.33 21.61 -0.17
N VAL A 149 9.82 20.44 0.22
CA VAL A 149 8.69 20.40 1.17
C VAL A 149 8.94 19.26 2.15
N ILE A 150 9.53 19.60 3.29
CA ILE A 150 9.65 18.72 4.45
C ILE A 150 8.23 18.54 5.04
N ALA A 151 7.41 17.72 4.37
CA ALA A 151 6.22 17.17 4.98
C ALA A 151 6.68 16.01 5.88
N ARG A 152 7.11 16.34 7.09
CA ARG A 152 7.28 15.33 8.16
C ARG A 152 5.95 14.59 8.29
N MET A 153 5.94 13.29 8.04
CA MET A 153 5.06 12.45 8.84
C MET A 153 5.59 12.60 10.28
N PRO A 154 4.76 12.97 11.27
CA PRO A 154 5.22 13.07 12.64
C PRO A 154 5.83 11.73 13.04
N ARG A 155 7.16 11.74 13.26
CA ARG A 155 7.86 10.59 13.84
C ARG A 155 7.11 10.25 15.13
N CYS A 156 6.62 9.02 15.21
CA CYS A 156 6.09 8.49 16.45
C CYS A 156 7.26 8.53 17.43
N ARG A 157 7.29 9.53 18.33
CA ARG A 157 8.25 9.56 19.43
C ARG A 157 7.85 8.38 20.30
N VAL A 158 8.57 7.27 20.21
CA VAL A 158 8.53 6.25 21.25
C VAL A 158 8.88 7.00 22.53
N TYR A 159 7.93 7.07 23.46
CA TYR A 159 8.06 7.86 24.68
C TYR A 159 9.13 7.21 25.55
N SER A 160 10.38 7.66 25.45
CA SER A 160 11.44 7.36 26.42
C SER A 160 11.33 8.35 27.58
N GLY A 161 10.25 8.22 28.36
CA GLY A 161 10.09 8.93 29.63
C GLY A 161 10.71 8.14 30.78
N PRO A 162 11.19 8.80 31.85
CA PRO A 162 11.80 8.16 33.01
C PRO A 162 10.70 7.58 33.92
N LEU A 163 10.10 6.47 33.49
CA LEU A 163 9.35 5.58 34.36
C LEU A 163 10.01 4.21 34.24
N GLY A 164 10.65 3.79 35.32
CA GLY A 164 11.38 2.54 35.44
C GLY A 164 10.56 1.38 34.90
N ASN A 165 11.22 0.59 34.05
CA ASN A 165 10.72 -0.61 33.41
C ASN A 165 10.12 -1.60 34.44
N PRO A 166 8.79 -1.84 34.48
CA PRO A 166 8.22 -2.90 35.30
C PRO A 166 8.15 -4.24 34.55
N PHE A 167 8.60 -4.32 33.29
CA PHE A 167 8.58 -5.51 32.46
C PHE A 167 9.91 -5.70 31.72
N ALA A 168 10.98 -5.91 32.49
CA ALA A 168 12.12 -6.66 31.99
C ALA A 168 11.74 -8.15 32.01
N MET A 169 11.28 -8.67 30.88
CA MET A 169 11.22 -10.12 30.64
C MET A 169 12.45 -10.51 29.80
N PRO A 170 13.11 -11.64 30.10
CA PRO A 170 14.38 -12.02 29.49
C PRO A 170 14.20 -12.52 28.05
N GLU A 171 15.32 -12.56 27.32
CA GLU A 171 15.47 -13.14 25.98
C GLU A 171 14.61 -14.39 25.77
N LEU A 172 13.68 -14.32 24.83
CA LEU A 172 12.92 -15.46 24.31
C LEU A 172 13.25 -15.62 22.82
N ALA A 173 14.42 -16.21 22.58
CA ALA A 173 14.65 -17.00 21.39
C ALA A 173 13.79 -18.27 21.46
N ALA A 174 13.25 -18.68 20.31
CA ALA A 174 12.52 -19.92 20.03
C ALA A 174 11.10 -20.06 20.63
N LEU A 175 10.09 -19.79 19.79
CA LEU A 175 8.79 -20.49 19.85
C LEU A 175 8.40 -20.98 18.44
N PRO A 176 7.75 -22.16 18.31
CA PRO A 176 7.50 -22.81 17.03
C PRO A 176 6.28 -22.21 16.31
N ALA A 177 6.38 -22.10 14.99
CA ALA A 177 5.30 -21.66 14.12
C ALA A 177 4.26 -22.76 13.93
N PRO A 178 2.97 -22.46 14.12
CA PRO A 178 2.01 -22.93 13.11
C PRO A 178 0.89 -21.92 12.80
N TRP A 179 1.14 -20.61 12.70
CA TRP A 179 0.12 -19.66 12.17
C TRP A 179 0.60 -18.71 11.06
N SER A 180 1.89 -18.73 10.69
CA SER A 180 2.39 -18.01 9.51
C SER A 180 2.02 -18.68 8.17
N PHE A 181 1.38 -19.86 8.19
CA PHE A 181 0.98 -20.59 6.98
C PHE A 181 -0.51 -20.41 6.60
N ALA A 182 -1.38 -20.08 7.57
CA ALA A 182 -2.82 -19.96 7.31
C ALA A 182 -3.22 -18.64 6.61
N LEU A 183 -2.40 -17.60 6.70
CA LEU A 183 -2.60 -16.34 5.96
C LEU A 183 -2.00 -16.35 4.54
N SER A 184 -1.14 -17.33 4.23
CA SER A 184 -0.45 -17.45 2.94
C SER A 184 -1.17 -18.36 1.93
N LEU A 185 -2.19 -19.11 2.35
CA LEU A 185 -2.96 -20.02 1.48
C LEU A 185 -4.40 -19.58 1.19
N ALA A 186 -4.92 -18.54 1.85
CA ALA A 186 -6.24 -17.99 1.56
C ALA A 186 -6.26 -16.91 0.45
N VAL A 187 -5.08 -16.49 -0.02
CA VAL A 187 -4.94 -15.50 -1.11
C VAL A 187 -4.84 -16.14 -2.51
N PRO A 188 -4.29 -17.37 -2.71
CA PRO A 188 -4.26 -17.98 -4.05
C PRO A 188 -5.56 -18.71 -4.46
N ALA A 189 -6.40 -19.16 -3.53
CA ALA A 189 -7.52 -20.06 -3.87
C ALA A 189 -8.70 -19.38 -4.59
N VAL A 190 -8.90 -18.07 -4.41
CA VAL A 190 -9.98 -17.31 -5.10
C VAL A 190 -9.50 -16.71 -6.43
N MET A 191 -8.18 -16.60 -6.65
CA MET A 191 -7.63 -16.25 -7.98
C MET A 191 -7.74 -17.41 -8.98
N LEU A 192 -7.83 -18.66 -8.52
CA LEU A 192 -8.04 -19.83 -9.38
C LEU A 192 -9.51 -20.11 -9.75
N ALA A 193 -10.49 -19.55 -9.01
CA ALA A 193 -11.91 -19.75 -9.32
C ALA A 193 -12.47 -18.79 -10.39
N GLY A 194 -11.67 -17.84 -10.87
CA GLY A 194 -12.02 -16.91 -11.96
C GLY A 194 -11.46 -17.27 -13.33
N LEU A 195 -10.77 -18.41 -13.46
CA LEU A 195 -10.16 -18.87 -14.72
C LEU A 195 -10.81 -20.18 -15.19
N VAL A 196 -11.99 -20.06 -15.78
CA VAL A 196 -12.51 -20.98 -16.80
C VAL A 196 -13.09 -20.05 -17.85
N VAL A 197 -12.41 -19.74 -18.95
CA VAL A 197 -12.24 -20.62 -20.11
C VAL A 197 -10.88 -20.35 -20.75
N PHE A 198 -9.96 -21.33 -20.73
CA PHE A 198 -9.01 -21.59 -21.81
C PHE A 198 -8.55 -23.05 -21.69
N ASP A 199 -8.98 -23.87 -22.66
CA ASP A 199 -8.51 -25.23 -22.84
C ASP A 199 -6.98 -25.28 -22.99
N ILE A 200 -6.30 -26.00 -22.11
CA ILE A 200 -4.92 -26.46 -22.34
C ILE A 200 -4.83 -27.95 -22.01
N VAL A 201 -4.55 -28.70 -23.07
CA VAL A 201 -4.33 -30.15 -23.11
C VAL A 201 -3.03 -30.50 -22.38
N HIS A 202 -3.11 -31.50 -21.49
CA HIS A 202 -1.99 -32.07 -20.76
C HIS A 202 -1.20 -33.05 -21.66
N VAL A 203 0.11 -32.86 -21.77
CA VAL A 203 1.04 -33.83 -22.36
C VAL A 203 1.90 -34.41 -21.23
N PRO A 204 1.80 -35.71 -20.89
CA PRO A 204 2.59 -36.30 -19.82
C PRO A 204 3.99 -36.69 -20.33
N SER A 205 5.04 -36.33 -19.58
CA SER A 205 6.38 -36.91 -19.70
C SER A 205 6.66 -37.86 -18.54
N PRO A 206 7.44 -38.94 -18.74
CA PRO A 206 7.33 -40.16 -17.94
C PRO A 206 8.00 -40.12 -16.57
N LEU A 207 7.41 -40.92 -15.69
CA LEU A 207 7.66 -41.12 -14.26
C LEU A 207 9.07 -41.68 -13.97
N HIS A 208 9.71 -41.18 -12.91
CA HIS A 208 10.68 -41.95 -12.13
C HIS A 208 10.06 -42.40 -10.80
N PRO A 209 10.19 -43.67 -10.39
CA PRO A 209 9.57 -44.18 -9.18
C PRO A 209 10.38 -43.79 -7.93
N VAL A 210 9.70 -43.19 -6.95
CA VAL A 210 10.23 -42.98 -5.59
C VAL A 210 9.78 -44.16 -4.73
N PRO A 211 10.67 -44.85 -3.99
CA PRO A 211 10.30 -46.00 -3.18
C PRO A 211 9.58 -45.56 -1.89
N PRO A 212 8.73 -46.43 -1.30
CA PRO A 212 7.92 -46.06 -0.14
C PRO A 212 8.76 -46.04 1.13
N ARG A 213 8.65 -44.98 1.93
CA ARG A 213 9.07 -44.98 3.34
C ARG A 213 7.87 -45.29 4.21
N GLU A 214 7.83 -46.52 4.72
CA GLU A 214 7.14 -46.84 5.96
C GLU A 214 7.91 -46.28 7.15
N GLN A 215 7.12 -45.91 8.18
CA GLN A 215 7.40 -45.72 9.61
C GLN A 215 6.99 -44.32 10.07
N ARG A 216 6.35 -44.13 11.23
CA ARG A 216 5.80 -45.00 12.27
C ARG A 216 5.30 -43.98 13.33
N LEU A 217 4.12 -44.25 13.92
CA LEU A 217 3.58 -43.60 15.14
C LEU A 217 3.23 -42.11 15.06
N GLU A 218 1.92 -41.83 14.94
CA GLU A 218 1.28 -40.71 15.65
C GLU A 218 -0.21 -41.04 15.86
N SER A 219 -0.44 -42.13 16.59
CA SER A 219 -1.70 -42.36 17.28
C SER A 219 -1.69 -41.55 18.58
N GLN A 220 -1.88 -40.22 18.52
CA GLN A 220 -2.30 -39.40 19.68
C GLN A 220 -2.58 -37.90 19.44
N GLU A 221 -3.05 -37.44 18.29
CA GLU A 221 -3.66 -36.09 18.20
C GLU A 221 -5.18 -36.15 18.23
N ASN A 222 -5.65 -36.28 19.47
CA ASN A 222 -6.76 -35.53 20.05
C ASN A 222 -7.80 -34.93 19.09
N VAL A 223 -8.99 -35.49 19.25
CA VAL A 223 -10.27 -34.78 19.32
C VAL A 223 -10.11 -33.43 20.06
N ARG A 224 -9.74 -32.36 19.34
CA ARG A 224 -9.92 -30.99 19.80
C ARG A 224 -10.70 -30.25 18.73
N GLY A 225 -12.01 -30.31 18.92
CA GLY A 225 -12.98 -29.73 18.00
C GLY A 225 -12.80 -28.24 17.82
N LYS A 226 -13.26 -27.81 16.64
CA LYS A 226 -13.81 -26.50 16.32
C LYS A 226 -14.43 -25.80 17.54
N HIS A 227 -13.65 -24.98 18.23
CA HIS A 227 -14.15 -23.90 19.06
C HIS A 227 -13.16 -22.75 18.89
N MET A 228 -13.65 -21.60 18.49
CA MET A 228 -12.95 -20.33 18.70
C MET A 228 -12.56 -20.32 20.19
N ASP A 229 -11.27 -20.23 20.51
CA ASP A 229 -10.79 -20.39 21.88
C ASP A 229 -11.58 -19.39 22.75
N PHE A 230 -12.33 -19.90 23.73
CA PHE A 230 -13.16 -19.10 24.63
C PHE A 230 -12.34 -17.95 25.26
N LEU A 231 -11.04 -18.20 25.44
CA LEU A 231 -10.05 -17.23 25.90
C LEU A 231 -9.83 -16.08 24.91
N GLU A 232 -9.79 -16.35 23.60
CA GLU A 232 -9.68 -15.32 22.56
C GLU A 232 -10.91 -14.42 22.57
N MET A 233 -12.11 -15.01 22.59
CA MET A 233 -13.36 -14.25 22.68
C MET A 233 -13.42 -13.38 23.94
N LEU A 234 -12.95 -13.89 25.09
CA LEU A 234 -12.86 -13.13 26.33
C LEU A 234 -11.87 -11.97 26.21
N CYS A 235 -10.71 -12.17 25.57
CA CYS A 235 -9.74 -11.11 25.29
C CYS A 235 -10.34 -9.99 24.42
N TRP A 236 -11.09 -10.34 23.37
CA TRP A 236 -11.78 -9.37 22.52
C TRP A 236 -12.83 -8.57 23.30
N ILE A 237 -13.61 -9.22 24.16
CA ILE A 237 -14.61 -8.57 25.02
C ILE A 237 -13.95 -7.62 26.02
N LEU A 238 -12.91 -8.08 26.73
CA LEU A 238 -12.16 -7.27 27.69
C LEU A 238 -11.53 -6.05 27.01
N PHE A 239 -10.92 -6.23 25.83
CA PHE A 239 -10.41 -5.13 25.03
C PHE A 239 -11.53 -4.18 24.61
N GLY A 240 -12.69 -4.69 24.17
CA GLY A 240 -13.87 -3.90 23.83
C GLY A 240 -14.36 -3.01 24.97
N VAL A 241 -14.30 -3.51 26.21
CA VAL A 241 -14.62 -2.74 27.43
C VAL A 241 -13.58 -1.67 27.70
N VAL A 242 -12.28 -2.01 27.67
CA VAL A 242 -11.21 -1.02 27.87
C VAL A 242 -11.26 0.08 26.81
N PHE A 243 -11.45 -0.29 25.54
CA PHE A 243 -11.59 0.63 24.42
C PHE A 243 -12.82 1.52 24.56
N TYR A 244 -13.94 0.97 25.05
CA TYR A 244 -15.13 1.77 25.33
C TYR A 244 -14.85 2.85 26.37
N VAL A 245 -14.23 2.47 27.49
CA VAL A 245 -13.94 3.39 28.59
C VAL A 245 -12.92 4.46 28.19
N LYS A 246 -11.87 4.09 27.45
CA LYS A 246 -10.74 4.97 27.13
C LYS A 246 -10.90 5.78 25.86
N VAL A 247 -11.69 5.32 24.91
CA VAL A 247 -11.78 5.94 23.57
C VAL A 247 -13.22 6.36 23.29
N VAL A 248 -14.16 5.42 23.33
CA VAL A 248 -15.53 5.65 22.86
C VAL A 248 -16.27 6.69 23.70
N ARG A 249 -16.11 6.66 25.03
CA ARG A 249 -16.74 7.62 25.94
C ARG A 249 -16.29 9.06 25.74
N GLU A 250 -15.04 9.24 25.32
CA GLU A 250 -14.45 10.57 25.09
C GLU A 250 -14.60 11.01 23.63
N TYR A 251 -15.09 10.13 22.76
CA TYR A 251 -15.22 10.42 21.33
C TYR A 251 -16.51 11.21 21.06
N PRO A 252 -16.43 12.40 20.43
CA PRO A 252 -17.59 13.22 20.11
C PRO A 252 -18.45 12.60 19.00
N MET A 253 -19.75 12.80 19.10
CA MET A 253 -20.69 12.42 18.05
C MET A 253 -20.50 13.30 16.81
N LEU A 254 -20.61 12.67 15.63
CA LEU A 254 -20.56 13.34 14.35
C LEU A 254 -21.82 14.19 14.15
N LEU A 255 -21.65 15.51 14.17
CA LEU A 255 -22.74 16.46 13.89
C LEU A 255 -22.96 16.65 12.37
N ARG A 256 -21.88 16.85 11.62
CA ARG A 256 -21.89 17.01 10.15
C ARG A 256 -20.55 16.59 9.55
N HIS A 257 -20.56 16.13 8.31
CA HIS A 257 -19.32 15.98 7.53
C HIS A 257 -18.73 17.36 7.17
N ASN A 258 -17.46 17.39 6.84
CA ASN A 258 -16.74 18.60 6.43
C ASN A 258 -15.89 18.32 5.18
N ALA A 259 -15.28 19.36 4.61
CA ALA A 259 -14.48 19.23 3.38
C ALA A 259 -13.33 18.20 3.54
N ALA A 260 -12.73 18.09 4.72
CA ALA A 260 -11.65 17.14 4.98
C ALA A 260 -12.15 15.68 4.99
N SER A 261 -13.31 15.39 5.58
CA SER A 261 -13.88 14.04 5.56
C SER A 261 -14.36 13.67 4.15
N THR A 262 -15.00 14.59 3.43
CA THR A 262 -15.41 14.39 2.04
C THR A 262 -14.20 14.11 1.15
N GLN A 263 -13.08 14.81 1.35
CA GLN A 263 -11.84 14.56 0.62
C GLN A 263 -11.32 13.14 0.88
N ILE A 264 -11.29 12.67 2.14
CA ILE A 264 -10.88 11.29 2.47
C ILE A 264 -11.84 10.27 1.85
N MET A 265 -13.15 10.54 1.90
CA MET A 265 -14.19 9.69 1.30
C MET A 265 -14.19 9.72 -0.24
N SER A 266 -13.44 10.61 -0.87
CA SER A 266 -13.21 10.58 -2.33
C SER A 266 -12.03 9.67 -2.73
N MET A 267 -11.18 9.29 -1.77
CA MET A 267 -10.01 8.45 -2.00
C MET A 267 -10.36 6.96 -1.94
N HIS A 268 -9.51 6.13 -2.57
CA HIS A 268 -9.68 4.69 -2.51
C HIS A 268 -9.36 4.16 -1.10
N PRO A 269 -10.20 3.29 -0.51
CA PRO A 269 -10.01 2.79 0.86
C PRO A 269 -8.65 2.13 1.09
N VAL A 270 -8.17 1.38 0.09
CA VAL A 270 -6.82 0.77 0.13
C VAL A 270 -5.73 1.84 0.19
N ALA A 271 -5.84 2.92 -0.57
CA ALA A 271 -4.83 3.98 -0.57
C ALA A 271 -4.76 4.71 0.79
N ILE A 272 -5.91 4.86 1.45
CA ILE A 272 -5.96 5.37 2.83
C ILE A 272 -5.31 4.36 3.77
N ALA A 273 -5.67 3.08 3.69
CA ALA A 273 -5.10 2.05 4.57
C ALA A 273 -3.58 1.85 4.40
N THR A 274 -3.02 2.00 3.19
CA THR A 274 -1.62 1.66 2.90
C THR A 274 -0.66 2.84 2.76
N GLY A 275 -1.12 4.07 2.49
CA GLY A 275 -0.21 5.20 2.21
C GLY A 275 -0.67 6.59 2.67
N ARG A 276 -1.93 6.76 3.11
CA ARG A 276 -2.48 8.09 3.45
C ARG A 276 -3.28 8.18 4.75
N ALA A 277 -3.45 7.10 5.51
CA ALA A 277 -4.00 7.18 6.86
C ALA A 277 -3.15 8.20 7.61
N ARG A 278 -3.77 9.32 8.02
CA ARG A 278 -3.05 10.44 8.62
C ARG A 278 -2.24 9.98 9.83
N TRP A 279 -2.64 8.84 10.44
CA TRP A 279 -2.00 8.21 11.60
C TRP A 279 -2.15 6.67 11.56
N LYS A 280 -1.03 5.95 11.73
CA LYS A 280 -0.97 4.47 11.80
C LYS A 280 -1.92 3.79 12.83
N PRO A 281 -2.38 4.40 13.95
CA PRO A 281 -3.25 3.72 14.92
C PRO A 281 -4.60 3.30 14.36
N ASN A 282 -5.24 4.06 13.46
CA ASN A 282 -6.54 3.69 12.92
C ASN A 282 -6.47 2.41 12.08
N PHE A 283 -5.38 2.22 11.33
CA PHE A 283 -5.15 0.96 10.61
C PHE A 283 -4.93 -0.21 11.57
N TRP A 284 -4.04 -0.06 12.56
CA TRP A 284 -3.80 -1.10 13.56
C TRP A 284 -5.04 -1.45 14.38
N LEU A 285 -5.83 -0.46 14.79
CA LEU A 285 -7.10 -0.69 15.48
C LEU A 285 -8.13 -1.36 14.55
N SER A 286 -8.10 -1.09 13.25
CA SER A 286 -8.99 -1.74 12.29
C SER A 286 -8.55 -3.18 11.97
N CYS A 287 -7.26 -3.51 12.05
CA CYS A 287 -6.73 -4.85 11.80
C CYS A 287 -6.76 -5.73 13.05
N CYS A 288 -6.24 -5.23 14.17
CA CYS A 288 -6.05 -5.97 15.42
C CYS A 288 -7.19 -5.77 16.42
N CYS A 289 -8.04 -4.76 16.22
CA CYS A 289 -9.12 -4.41 17.15
C CYS A 289 -10.45 -4.16 16.40
N PHE A 290 -10.65 -4.93 15.32
CA PHE A 290 -11.69 -4.70 14.31
C PHE A 290 -13.09 -4.43 14.90
N PRO A 291 -13.62 -5.26 15.83
CA PRO A 291 -14.98 -5.08 16.32
C PRO A 291 -15.15 -3.79 17.12
N SER A 292 -14.17 -3.44 17.96
CA SER A 292 -14.19 -2.20 18.73
C SER A 292 -14.12 -0.97 17.84
N ARG A 293 -13.25 -0.98 16.82
CA ARG A 293 -13.10 0.17 15.92
C ARG A 293 -14.31 0.33 14.99
N GLN A 294 -14.83 -0.77 14.43
CA GLN A 294 -16.04 -0.74 13.62
C GLN A 294 -17.23 -0.23 14.44
N ALA A 295 -17.38 -0.70 15.69
CA ALA A 295 -18.44 -0.24 16.57
C ALA A 295 -18.35 1.26 16.90
N LEU A 296 -17.14 1.79 17.11
CA LEU A 296 -16.95 3.23 17.29
C LEU A 296 -17.37 4.03 16.06
N ASN A 297 -17.01 3.58 14.84
CA ASN A 297 -17.40 4.27 13.61
C ASN A 297 -18.93 4.39 13.49
N PHE A 298 -19.67 3.32 13.82
CA PHE A 298 -21.13 3.31 13.82
C PHE A 298 -21.74 4.17 14.95
N HIS A 299 -21.13 4.12 16.14
CA HIS A 299 -21.59 4.86 17.30
C HIS A 299 -21.43 6.36 17.11
N ALA A 300 -20.22 6.81 16.80
CA ALA A 300 -19.90 8.21 16.59
C ALA A 300 -20.68 8.80 15.40
N ALA A 301 -20.92 8.02 14.34
CA ALA A 301 -21.78 8.45 13.24
C ALA A 301 -23.28 8.50 13.61
N GLY A 302 -23.69 8.04 14.79
CA GLY A 302 -25.09 7.98 15.21
C GLY A 302 -25.93 7.01 14.39
N ILE A 303 -25.36 5.87 14.00
CA ILE A 303 -26.08 4.82 13.25
C ILE A 303 -26.56 3.73 14.21
N ALA A 304 -25.73 3.32 15.15
CA ALA A 304 -26.07 2.28 16.14
C ALA A 304 -25.37 2.54 17.47
N HIS A 305 -25.91 2.02 18.57
CA HIS A 305 -25.23 2.06 19.86
C HIS A 305 -23.95 1.20 19.83
N TYR A 306 -22.87 1.65 20.49
CA TYR A 306 -21.56 0.97 20.46
C TYR A 306 -21.67 -0.53 20.74
N TRP A 307 -22.32 -0.93 21.83
CA TRP A 307 -22.43 -2.36 22.20
C TRP A 307 -23.20 -3.20 21.19
N LEU A 308 -24.23 -2.65 20.54
CA LEU A 308 -24.97 -3.35 19.49
C LEU A 308 -24.10 -3.54 18.25
N ALA A 309 -23.38 -2.49 17.84
CA ALA A 309 -22.44 -2.57 16.72
C ALA A 309 -21.24 -3.47 17.03
N PHE A 310 -20.77 -3.51 18.28
CA PHE A 310 -19.67 -4.37 18.73
C PHE A 310 -20.05 -5.84 18.67
N VAL A 311 -21.20 -6.22 19.22
CA VAL A 311 -21.73 -7.59 19.14
C VAL A 311 -21.99 -7.97 17.68
N GLY A 312 -22.61 -7.06 16.90
CA GLY A 312 -22.83 -7.28 15.47
C GLY A 312 -21.53 -7.51 14.69
N SER A 313 -20.48 -6.77 15.03
CA SER A 313 -19.16 -6.93 14.42
C SER A 313 -18.43 -8.19 14.87
N LEU A 314 -18.67 -8.69 16.09
CA LEU A 314 -18.12 -9.97 16.55
C LEU A 314 -18.82 -11.16 15.86
N MET A 315 -20.14 -11.08 15.68
CA MET A 315 -20.94 -12.19 15.13
C MET A 315 -20.92 -12.25 13.60
N CYS A 316 -21.01 -11.12 12.90
CA CYS A 316 -20.90 -11.06 11.45
C CYS A 316 -20.17 -9.79 10.97
N PRO A 317 -18.83 -9.76 11.01
CA PRO A 317 -18.04 -8.60 10.60
C PRO A 317 -18.24 -8.22 9.14
N CYS A 318 -18.38 -9.20 8.24
CA CYS A 318 -18.63 -8.95 6.82
C CYS A 318 -20.01 -8.34 6.57
N CYS A 319 -21.06 -8.82 7.25
CA CYS A 319 -22.41 -8.27 7.13
C CYS A 319 -22.46 -6.80 7.55
N LEU A 320 -21.84 -6.46 8.69
CA LEU A 320 -21.87 -5.11 9.22
C LEU A 320 -21.00 -4.15 8.38
N THR A 321 -19.87 -4.62 7.88
CA THR A 321 -19.06 -3.88 6.90
C THR A 321 -19.84 -3.63 5.61
N TRP A 322 -20.53 -4.66 5.10
CA TRP A 322 -21.35 -4.52 3.90
C TRP A 322 -22.50 -3.54 4.09
N TYR A 323 -23.16 -3.57 5.26
CA TYR A 323 -24.18 -2.60 5.65
C TYR A 323 -23.62 -1.17 5.73
N SER A 324 -22.38 -1.00 6.18
CA SER A 324 -21.74 0.32 6.19
C SER A 324 -21.51 0.89 4.79
N LEU A 325 -21.37 0.00 3.79
CA LEU A 325 -21.05 0.35 2.40
C LEU A 325 -22.26 0.54 1.50
N THR A 326 -23.38 -0.12 1.82
CA THR A 326 -24.54 -0.23 0.94
C THR A 326 -25.78 0.33 1.63
N GLN A 327 -26.54 1.18 0.95
CA GLN A 327 -27.80 1.68 1.50
C GLN A 327 -28.94 0.73 1.10
N ARG A 328 -29.68 0.21 2.08
CA ARG A 328 -30.88 -0.61 1.84
C ARG A 328 -32.12 -0.16 2.62
N SER A 329 -32.06 0.97 3.33
CA SER A 329 -33.15 1.43 4.20
C SER A 329 -33.20 2.96 4.28
N SER A 330 -34.28 3.50 4.84
CA SER A 330 -34.60 4.93 5.04
C SER A 330 -33.60 5.75 5.88
N SER A 331 -32.48 5.16 6.31
CA SER A 331 -31.40 5.83 7.03
C SER A 331 -30.16 6.00 6.12
N PRO A 332 -29.44 7.13 6.20
CA PRO A 332 -28.19 7.30 5.47
C PRO A 332 -27.12 6.30 5.96
N SER A 333 -26.44 5.67 5.00
CA SER A 333 -25.30 4.78 5.25
C SER A 333 -24.17 5.53 5.97
N LEU A 334 -23.25 4.77 6.56
CA LEU A 334 -22.04 5.33 7.17
C LEU A 334 -21.23 6.13 6.14
N GLN A 335 -21.15 5.66 4.90
CA GLN A 335 -20.47 6.38 3.83
C GLN A 335 -21.07 7.76 3.59
N ARG A 336 -22.41 7.86 3.47
CA ARG A 336 -23.06 9.16 3.24
C ARG A 336 -22.89 10.11 4.42
N LYS A 337 -22.98 9.60 5.65
CA LYS A 337 -22.76 10.43 6.85
C LYS A 337 -21.36 11.03 6.90
N LEU A 338 -20.37 10.36 6.34
CA LEU A 338 -18.98 10.83 6.26
C LEU A 338 -18.68 11.69 5.02
N GLY A 339 -19.67 11.90 4.14
CA GLY A 339 -19.53 12.70 2.91
C GLY A 339 -19.10 11.89 1.67
N GLY A 340 -19.22 10.56 1.71
CA GLY A 340 -18.96 9.64 0.59
C GLY A 340 -20.20 9.23 -0.19
N ARG A 341 -20.00 8.35 -1.18
CA ARG A 341 -21.07 7.75 -2.00
C ARG A 341 -21.19 6.26 -1.72
N ASP A 342 -22.41 5.74 -1.72
CA ASP A 342 -22.64 4.32 -1.51
C ASP A 342 -22.03 3.47 -2.62
N TYR A 343 -21.68 2.24 -2.27
CA TYR A 343 -21.32 1.23 -3.25
C TYR A 343 -22.56 0.46 -3.67
N ASP A 344 -22.54 -0.04 -4.89
CA ASP A 344 -23.52 -1.04 -5.33
C ASP A 344 -23.39 -2.30 -4.48
N CYS A 345 -24.48 -3.07 -4.36
CA CYS A 345 -24.54 -4.24 -3.48
C CYS A 345 -23.40 -5.24 -3.70
N TRP A 346 -23.04 -5.48 -4.96
CA TRP A 346 -21.96 -6.38 -5.38
C TRP A 346 -20.59 -5.87 -4.99
N LYS A 347 -20.29 -4.60 -5.30
CA LYS A 347 -19.02 -3.97 -4.95
C LYS A 347 -18.86 -3.92 -3.43
N GLY A 348 -19.92 -3.59 -2.72
CA GLY A 348 -19.94 -3.62 -1.27
C GLY A 348 -19.62 -5.01 -0.72
N ALA A 349 -20.21 -6.07 -1.27
CA ALA A 349 -20.03 -7.44 -0.78
C ALA A 349 -18.57 -7.90 -0.96
N ILE A 350 -18.01 -7.62 -2.14
CA ILE A 350 -16.59 -7.93 -2.43
C ILE A 350 -15.68 -7.17 -1.46
N CYS A 351 -15.88 -5.86 -1.27
CA CYS A 351 -15.06 -5.07 -0.35
C CYS A 351 -15.22 -5.51 1.11
N ALA A 352 -16.41 -5.93 1.52
CA ALA A 352 -16.67 -6.41 2.87
C ALA A 352 -16.01 -7.78 3.15
N CYS A 353 -15.91 -8.66 2.15
CA CYS A 353 -15.29 -9.97 2.31
C CYS A 353 -13.76 -9.92 2.23
N PHE A 354 -13.20 -9.07 1.37
CA PHE A 354 -11.76 -9.09 1.06
C PHE A 354 -10.98 -7.87 1.54
N CYS A 355 -11.66 -6.83 2.05
CA CYS A 355 -11.03 -5.54 2.34
C CYS A 355 -11.61 -4.84 3.59
N SER A 356 -12.22 -5.61 4.50
CA SER A 356 -12.96 -5.06 5.64
C SER A 356 -12.12 -4.13 6.53
N CYS A 357 -10.88 -4.49 6.82
CA CYS A 357 -9.96 -3.67 7.62
C CYS A 357 -9.63 -2.32 6.93
N CYS A 358 -9.47 -2.31 5.61
CA CYS A 358 -9.20 -1.10 4.85
C CYS A 358 -10.43 -0.19 4.83
N ILE A 359 -11.63 -0.76 4.72
CA ILE A 359 -12.90 -0.03 4.77
C ILE A 359 -13.11 0.58 6.16
N VAL A 360 -12.86 -0.18 7.23
CA VAL A 360 -12.99 0.34 8.60
C VAL A 360 -11.95 1.43 8.87
N THR A 361 -10.73 1.28 8.37
CA THR A 361 -9.67 2.31 8.45
C THR A 361 -10.08 3.57 7.69
N TRP A 362 -10.68 3.41 6.52
CA TRP A 362 -11.14 4.52 5.70
C TRP A 362 -12.26 5.32 6.38
N HIS A 363 -13.26 4.63 6.93
CA HIS A 363 -14.31 5.27 7.72
C HIS A 363 -13.75 5.94 8.98
N ALA A 364 -12.80 5.29 9.63
CA ALA A 364 -12.12 5.79 10.82
C ALA A 364 -11.41 7.12 10.57
N GLU A 365 -10.63 7.20 9.50
CA GLU A 365 -9.90 8.41 9.10
C GLU A 365 -10.84 9.56 8.69
N ALA A 366 -11.91 9.24 7.96
CA ALA A 366 -12.92 10.23 7.59
C ALA A 366 -13.66 10.78 8.82
N LEU A 367 -13.94 9.91 9.81
CA LEU A 367 -14.60 10.29 11.05
C LEU A 367 -13.70 11.17 11.95
N ASP A 368 -12.44 10.78 12.12
CA ASP A 368 -11.43 11.57 12.84
C ASP A 368 -11.26 12.95 12.18
N ALA A 369 -11.24 13.03 10.85
CA ALA A 369 -11.19 14.30 10.11
C ALA A 369 -12.46 15.14 10.24
N ALA A 370 -13.64 14.51 10.30
CA ALA A 370 -14.92 15.21 10.45
C ALA A 370 -15.08 15.82 11.85
N THR A 371 -14.63 15.12 12.87
CA THR A 371 -14.79 15.49 14.29
C THR A 371 -13.61 16.28 14.84
N GLY A 372 -12.48 16.34 14.11
CA GLY A 372 -11.26 17.00 14.58
C GLY A 372 -10.56 16.21 15.70
N VAL A 373 -10.87 14.92 15.84
CA VAL A 373 -10.33 14.04 16.89
C VAL A 373 -9.21 13.21 16.30
N ARG A 374 -8.20 12.91 17.12
CA ARG A 374 -7.19 11.89 16.80
C ARG A 374 -7.35 10.69 17.72
N THR A 375 -7.59 9.53 17.11
CA THR A 375 -7.61 8.26 17.85
C THR A 375 -6.20 7.69 17.98
N GLY A 376 -5.73 7.49 19.21
CA GLY A 376 -4.52 6.75 19.53
C GLY A 376 -4.82 5.32 20.01
N CYS A 377 -3.78 4.53 20.26
CA CYS A 377 -3.93 3.17 20.79
C CYS A 377 -4.53 3.13 22.22
N CYS A 378 -4.44 4.23 22.98
CA CYS A 378 -4.85 4.29 24.39
C CYS A 378 -5.75 5.48 24.76
N GLY A 379 -6.29 6.23 23.79
CA GLY A 379 -7.14 7.39 24.04
C GLY A 379 -7.57 8.14 22.77
N ALA A 380 -8.53 9.04 22.90
CA ALA A 380 -8.94 9.98 21.85
C ALA A 380 -8.71 11.42 22.33
N ALA A 381 -8.07 12.25 21.51
CA ALA A 381 -7.82 13.65 21.87
C ALA A 381 -8.22 14.60 20.74
N LEU A 382 -8.76 15.78 21.09
CA LEU A 382 -9.02 16.86 20.14
C LEU A 382 -7.68 17.32 19.52
N ALA A 383 -7.64 17.42 18.19
CA ALA A 383 -6.50 17.97 17.50
C ALA A 383 -6.38 19.46 17.83
N ARG A 384 -5.30 19.87 18.51
CA ARG A 384 -4.99 21.30 18.73
C ARG A 384 -4.94 22.03 17.38
N GLU A 385 -5.67 23.13 17.28
CA GLU A 385 -5.53 24.12 16.20
C GLU A 385 -4.07 24.62 16.18
N GLY A 386 -3.38 24.43 15.06
CA GLY A 386 -1.96 24.83 14.93
C GLY A 386 -1.14 23.96 13.99
N ASN A 387 -1.58 22.73 13.67
CA ASN A 387 -0.93 21.89 12.65
C ASN A 387 -1.87 21.70 11.46
N GLY A 388 -2.26 22.82 10.82
CA GLY A 388 -2.86 22.77 9.49
C GLY A 388 -1.85 22.12 8.55
N HIS A 389 -2.08 20.86 8.21
CA HIS A 389 -1.32 20.21 7.15
C HIS A 389 -1.69 20.90 5.84
N GLU A 390 -0.74 21.62 5.25
CA GLU A 390 -0.78 21.82 3.81
C GLU A 390 -0.97 20.44 3.15
N PRO A 391 -1.93 20.29 2.24
CA PRO A 391 -2.12 19.04 1.53
C PRO A 391 -0.82 18.70 0.79
N LEU A 392 -0.39 17.43 0.82
CA LEU A 392 0.76 16.91 0.05
C LEU A 392 0.76 17.29 -1.45
N LEU A 393 -0.36 17.79 -1.99
CA LEU A 393 -0.40 18.41 -3.32
C LEU A 393 0.43 19.72 -3.42
N ALA A 394 0.57 20.48 -2.33
CA ALA A 394 1.44 21.66 -2.26
C ALA A 394 2.94 21.28 -2.25
N ALA A 395 3.24 19.98 -2.03
CA ALA A 395 4.61 19.45 -1.97
C ALA A 395 5.13 18.87 -3.29
N ALA A 396 4.33 18.87 -4.35
CA ALA A 396 4.74 18.38 -5.65
C ALA A 396 5.59 19.43 -6.38
N MET A 397 6.72 19.01 -6.95
CA MET A 397 7.54 19.87 -7.80
C MET A 397 6.91 19.96 -9.18
N ASP A 398 6.71 21.18 -9.65
CA ASP A 398 6.30 21.43 -11.03
C ASP A 398 7.48 21.15 -11.96
N LEU A 399 7.21 20.35 -12.99
CA LEU A 399 8.15 20.03 -14.08
C LEU A 399 7.46 20.38 -15.39
N PRO A 400 7.32 21.70 -15.69
CA PRO A 400 6.82 22.14 -16.97
C PRO A 400 7.77 21.63 -18.07
N ASP A 401 7.20 21.22 -19.20
CA ASP A 401 7.93 20.71 -20.36
C ASP A 401 8.58 19.33 -20.17
N LEU A 402 8.11 18.54 -19.21
CA LEU A 402 8.52 17.13 -19.10
C LEU A 402 7.94 16.32 -20.27
N THR A 403 8.80 15.93 -21.21
CA THR A 403 8.46 15.19 -22.43
C THR A 403 8.71 13.69 -22.31
N VAL A 404 9.83 13.28 -21.71
CA VAL A 404 10.21 11.87 -21.54
C VAL A 404 10.54 11.57 -20.09
N ALA A 405 10.01 10.45 -19.58
CA ALA A 405 10.26 9.98 -18.24
C ALA A 405 10.54 8.47 -18.20
N ALA A 406 11.37 8.06 -17.24
CA ALA A 406 11.74 6.68 -16.99
C ALA A 406 11.14 6.16 -15.67
N SER A 407 10.74 4.89 -15.67
CA SER A 407 10.37 4.14 -14.48
C SER A 407 11.37 3.03 -14.28
N ASN A 408 12.15 3.10 -13.21
CA ASN A 408 13.17 2.13 -12.88
C ASN A 408 12.75 1.28 -11.68
N SER A 409 12.84 -0.05 -11.81
CA SER A 409 12.46 -0.98 -10.75
C SER A 409 13.41 -2.17 -10.66
N PHE A 410 13.78 -2.54 -9.44
CA PHE A 410 14.56 -3.72 -9.13
C PHE A 410 13.73 -4.80 -8.42
N GLY A 411 14.17 -6.04 -8.59
CA GLY A 411 13.74 -7.19 -7.82
C GLY A 411 14.91 -7.76 -7.03
N PHE A 412 14.59 -8.57 -6.03
CA PHE A 412 15.58 -9.36 -5.29
C PHE A 412 16.47 -10.16 -6.25
N GLY A 413 17.77 -10.26 -5.93
CA GLY A 413 18.75 -11.02 -6.72
C GLY A 413 19.25 -10.28 -7.97
N GLY A 414 19.19 -8.94 -7.97
CA GLY A 414 19.74 -8.12 -9.05
C GLY A 414 18.95 -8.20 -10.35
N HIS A 415 17.65 -8.44 -10.29
CA HIS A 415 16.76 -8.34 -11.44
C HIS A 415 16.39 -6.87 -11.65
N ASN A 416 16.69 -6.31 -12.82
CA ASN A 416 16.48 -4.89 -13.07
C ASN A 416 15.55 -4.69 -14.26
N SER A 417 14.64 -3.74 -14.16
CA SER A 417 13.74 -3.34 -15.24
C SER A 417 13.67 -1.83 -15.35
N CYS A 418 13.70 -1.32 -16.58
CA CYS A 418 13.53 0.10 -16.84
C CYS A 418 12.60 0.28 -18.05
N LEU A 419 11.62 1.18 -17.92
CA LEU A 419 10.63 1.51 -18.94
C LEU A 419 10.67 3.00 -19.24
N LEU A 420 10.61 3.39 -20.51
CA LEU A 420 10.55 4.79 -20.94
C LEU A 420 9.20 5.13 -21.56
N PHE A 421 8.71 6.31 -21.19
CA PHE A 421 7.43 6.84 -21.66
C PHE A 421 7.62 8.24 -22.22
N ARG A 422 6.85 8.58 -23.25
CA ARG A 422 6.71 9.96 -23.75
C ARG A 422 5.34 10.51 -23.39
N ARG A 423 5.29 11.81 -23.09
CA ARG A 423 4.06 12.56 -22.99
C ARG A 423 3.27 12.42 -24.30
N TRP A 424 1.99 12.12 -24.17
CA TRP A 424 1.07 12.14 -25.30
C TRP A 424 0.57 13.58 -25.52
N GLU A 425 0.70 14.07 -26.74
CA GLU A 425 0.16 15.35 -27.20
C GLU A 425 -0.92 15.03 -28.24
N ASP A 426 -2.15 15.52 -28.00
CA ASP A 426 -3.33 15.21 -28.84
C ASP A 426 -3.31 15.91 -30.21
#